data_AF-A0A7J3M2D7-F1
#
_entry.id   AF-A0A7J3M2D7-F1
#
_cell.length_a   1.000
_cell.length_b   1.000
_cell.length_c   1.000
_cell.angle_alpha   90.00
_cell.angle_beta   90.00
_cell.angle_gamma   90.00
#
_symmetry.space_group_name_H-M   'P 1'
#
loop_
_entity.id
_entity.type
_entity.pdbx_description
1 polymer ?
#
loop_
_entity_poly.entity_id
_entity_poly.type
_entity_poly.pdbx_seq_one_letter_code
_entity_poly.pdbx_strand_id
1 'polypeptide(L)'
;MQVDSMLWPLIAFLLYWTVIEILNKRGILEKHGFKSYGPILMLRTKRGLELVEKISKARILWKFLTNLGIPMLFFAMFFMLLLVIFADIVMILSPPQPSELTSPQASLLIPGINPFIPLVWGFIGLVIAIVVHEMAHAILCRVEGIKVKALGLILALFPIGAFAEPDETELLDKKTKRISKIRIFSAGVTGNFLVAFIAFAIFFHFLQFLNPVPVVVDDNGAFVAKVLAVNGEKAGDLSKLIKVNELNLITLENSSGRYTVEVYGVWGVKVTGLYREDNKVYPAELAGIKSGSLITKVDGKEVRSLEDFRKEMGKRKPGQEVEIEVYDPTSNSFETFRLILTENNGRAFIGVYLANFECVGGVNFFNSTHIVSSLSQIPSQLKDPVMWLLLISIPFQFRGFMGLESFFDNEIYIFWALNALYWTAWINFYVALFNSLPASPLDGGRVFQETLSAILRKLGDRGEKISSQITKAMSIFVFASIAMMILVPNLANLR
;
A
#
# COMPACT_ATOMS: atom_id res chain seq x y z
N MET A 1 12.21 -19.96 20.16
CA MET A 1 11.98 -20.36 18.75
C MET A 1 12.30 -19.28 17.71
N GLN A 2 12.77 -18.07 18.06
CA GLN A 2 13.14 -17.03 17.08
C GLN A 2 14.62 -17.03 16.64
N VAL A 3 15.51 -17.74 17.35
CA VAL A 3 16.96 -17.75 17.03
C VAL A 3 17.26 -18.58 15.78
N ASP A 4 16.52 -19.68 15.56
CA ASP A 4 16.74 -20.58 14.42
C ASP A 4 16.35 -19.98 13.06
N SER A 5 15.42 -19.02 13.02
CA SER A 5 14.96 -18.43 11.75
C SER A 5 15.90 -17.36 11.19
N MET A 6 16.73 -16.71 12.02
CA MET A 6 17.72 -15.73 11.57
C MET A 6 19.10 -16.33 11.27
N LEU A 7 19.39 -17.53 11.78
CA LEU A 7 20.64 -18.25 11.54
C LEU A 7 20.81 -18.61 10.06
N TRP A 8 19.77 -19.14 9.40
CA TRP A 8 19.86 -19.56 8.00
C TRP A 8 20.11 -18.41 7.01
N PRO A 9 19.41 -17.26 7.07
CA PRO A 9 19.73 -16.10 6.24
C PRO A 9 21.14 -15.56 6.49
N LEU A 10 21.60 -15.55 7.75
CA LEU A 10 22.93 -15.09 8.10
C LEU A 10 24.01 -16.01 7.52
N ILE A 11 23.83 -17.34 7.65
CA ILE A 11 24.72 -18.34 7.06
C ILE A 11 24.75 -18.21 5.55
N ALA A 12 23.59 -18.05 4.89
CA ALA A 12 23.50 -17.85 3.44
C ALA A 12 24.24 -16.58 2.99
N PHE A 13 24.08 -15.48 3.73
CA PHE A 13 24.79 -14.22 3.47
C PHE A 13 26.31 -14.35 3.65
N LEU A 14 26.76 -14.99 4.73
CA LEU A 14 28.19 -15.21 4.98
C LEU A 14 28.82 -16.14 3.95
N LEU A 15 28.12 -17.20 3.52
CA LEU A 15 28.55 -18.06 2.43
C LEU A 15 28.67 -17.28 1.12
N TYR A 16 27.64 -16.52 0.76
CA TYR A 16 27.65 -15.64 -0.41
C TYR A 16 28.84 -14.66 -0.39
N TRP A 17 29.06 -13.98 0.73
CA TRP A 17 30.17 -13.04 0.88
C TRP A 17 31.51 -13.76 0.76
N THR A 18 31.68 -14.90 1.42
CA THR A 18 32.91 -15.71 1.34
C THR A 18 33.21 -16.11 -0.11
N VAL A 19 32.19 -16.54 -0.87
CA VAL A 19 32.34 -16.87 -2.29
C VAL A 19 32.79 -15.66 -3.11
N ILE A 20 32.20 -14.48 -2.89
CA ILE A 20 32.60 -13.25 -3.58
C ILE A 20 34.04 -12.89 -3.27
N GLU A 21 34.45 -12.95 -2.01
CA GLU A 21 35.79 -12.59 -1.61
C GLU A 21 36.84 -13.54 -2.23
N ILE A 22 36.51 -14.84 -2.32
CA ILE A 22 37.34 -15.83 -3.01
C ILE A 22 37.42 -15.52 -4.52
N LEU A 23 36.31 -15.21 -5.17
CA LEU A 23 36.27 -14.89 -6.59
C LEU A 23 37.00 -13.57 -6.91
N ASN A 24 36.91 -12.59 -6.01
CA ASN A 24 37.62 -11.32 -6.10
C ASN A 24 39.13 -11.52 -5.99
N LYS A 25 39.59 -12.25 -4.96
CA LYS A 25 41.01 -12.58 -4.76
C LYS A 25 41.61 -13.37 -5.93
N ARG A 26 40.80 -14.17 -6.62
CA ARG A 26 41.21 -14.92 -7.83
C ARG A 26 41.17 -14.08 -9.12
N GLY A 27 40.76 -12.81 -9.05
CA GLY A 27 40.63 -11.91 -10.20
C GLY A 27 39.57 -12.34 -11.23
N ILE A 28 38.68 -13.26 -10.85
CA ILE A 28 37.64 -13.79 -11.75
C ILE A 28 36.52 -12.75 -11.95
N LEU A 29 36.21 -11.99 -10.90
CA LEU A 29 35.19 -10.94 -10.93
C LEU A 29 35.58 -9.81 -11.88
N GLU A 30 36.81 -9.29 -11.76
CA GLU A 30 37.28 -8.20 -12.63
C GLU A 30 37.33 -8.62 -14.11
N LYS A 31 37.70 -9.87 -14.40
CA LYS A 31 37.68 -10.44 -15.76
C LYS A 31 36.29 -10.41 -16.40
N HIS A 32 35.23 -10.46 -15.60
CA HIS A 32 33.84 -10.40 -16.06
C HIS A 32 33.18 -9.03 -15.86
N GLY A 33 33.95 -7.99 -15.53
CA GLY A 33 33.46 -6.61 -15.38
C GLY A 33 32.79 -6.30 -14.04
N PHE A 34 32.96 -7.17 -13.04
CA PHE A 34 32.50 -6.94 -11.67
C PHE A 34 33.60 -6.30 -10.82
N LYS A 35 33.24 -5.26 -10.06
CA LYS A 35 34.04 -4.75 -8.94
C LYS A 35 33.31 -5.08 -7.64
N SER A 36 33.99 -5.70 -6.68
CA SER A 36 33.41 -5.98 -5.37
C SER A 36 33.86 -4.96 -4.32
N TYR A 37 32.91 -4.51 -3.50
CA TYR A 37 33.14 -3.73 -2.30
C TYR A 37 32.54 -4.52 -1.12
N GLY A 38 33.34 -5.44 -0.57
CA GLY A 38 32.86 -6.42 0.41
C GLY A 38 31.77 -7.32 -0.20
N PRO A 39 30.58 -7.44 0.42
CA PRO A 39 29.48 -8.26 -0.09
C PRO A 39 28.76 -7.65 -1.30
N ILE A 40 29.04 -6.40 -1.66
CA ILE A 40 28.36 -5.69 -2.75
C ILE A 40 29.16 -5.85 -4.04
N LEU A 41 28.50 -6.28 -5.12
CA LEU A 41 29.04 -6.38 -6.46
C LEU A 41 28.51 -5.25 -7.33
N MET A 42 29.41 -4.53 -7.98
CA MET A 42 29.09 -3.52 -8.98
C MET A 42 29.46 -4.08 -10.36
N LEU A 43 28.44 -4.42 -11.15
CA LEU A 43 28.61 -4.81 -12.54
C LEU A 43 28.63 -3.56 -13.41
N ARG A 44 29.75 -3.30 -14.10
CA ARG A 44 29.86 -2.22 -15.09
C ARG A 44 29.76 -2.80 -16.49
N THR A 45 28.86 -2.25 -17.30
CA THR A 45 28.66 -2.69 -18.68
C THR A 45 28.49 -1.52 -19.64
N LYS A 46 29.06 -1.68 -20.84
CA LYS A 46 28.76 -0.81 -21.99
C LYS A 46 27.60 -1.36 -22.83
N ARG A 47 27.17 -2.59 -22.57
CA ARG A 47 26.01 -3.20 -23.24
C ARG A 47 24.76 -2.43 -22.84
N GLY A 48 23.92 -2.10 -23.82
CA GLY A 48 22.75 -1.24 -23.63
C GLY A 48 22.98 0.24 -23.92
N LEU A 49 24.23 0.73 -24.01
CA LEU A 49 24.50 2.11 -24.42
C LEU A 49 24.00 2.39 -25.85
N GLU A 50 24.14 1.43 -26.77
CA GLU A 50 23.59 1.54 -28.13
C GLU A 50 22.05 1.62 -28.13
N LEU A 51 21.39 0.88 -27.23
CA LEU A 51 19.95 0.95 -27.06
C LEU A 51 19.54 2.33 -26.54
N VAL A 52 20.21 2.84 -25.50
CA VAL A 52 20.01 4.20 -25.00
C VAL A 52 20.24 5.22 -26.11
N GLU A 53 21.27 5.06 -26.93
CA GLU A 53 21.57 5.93 -28.05
C GLU A 53 20.45 5.89 -29.11
N LYS A 54 19.97 4.70 -29.47
CA LYS A 54 18.83 4.53 -30.39
C LYS A 54 17.56 5.18 -29.85
N ILE A 55 17.23 4.95 -28.58
CA ILE A 55 16.04 5.52 -27.93
C ILE A 55 16.15 7.03 -27.80
N SER A 56 17.34 7.56 -27.49
CA SER A 56 17.61 8.99 -27.33
C SER A 56 17.47 9.81 -28.62
N LYS A 57 17.40 9.15 -29.80
CA LYS A 57 17.18 9.84 -31.09
C LYS A 57 15.85 10.60 -31.13
N ALA A 58 14.83 10.15 -30.40
CA ALA A 58 13.54 10.82 -30.28
C ALA A 58 13.61 12.06 -29.35
N ARG A 59 14.54 12.97 -29.62
CA ARG A 59 14.88 14.10 -28.72
C ARG A 59 13.69 14.98 -28.36
N ILE A 60 12.79 15.23 -29.32
CA ILE A 60 11.61 16.07 -29.11
C ILE A 60 10.68 15.42 -28.08
N LEU A 61 10.42 14.12 -28.21
CA LEU A 61 9.58 13.36 -27.28
C LEU A 61 10.16 13.39 -25.86
N TRP A 62 11.45 13.07 -25.69
CA TRP A 62 12.07 13.03 -24.37
C TRP A 62 12.12 14.40 -23.69
N LYS A 63 12.39 15.47 -24.45
CA LYS A 63 12.33 16.84 -23.93
C LYS A 63 10.91 17.24 -23.57
N PHE A 64 9.91 16.86 -24.37
CA PHE A 64 8.52 17.12 -24.06
C PHE A 64 8.07 16.43 -22.77
N LEU A 65 8.31 15.12 -22.65
CA LEU A 65 7.96 14.33 -21.47
C LEU A 65 8.63 14.88 -20.20
N THR A 66 9.92 15.20 -20.25
CA THR A 66 10.62 15.76 -19.08
C THR A 66 10.21 17.19 -18.77
N ASN A 67 9.93 18.04 -19.77
CA ASN A 67 9.38 19.37 -19.52
C ASN A 67 8.02 19.29 -18.81
N LEU A 68 7.18 18.29 -19.13
CA LEU A 68 5.92 18.03 -18.43
C LEU A 68 6.16 17.45 -17.03
N GLY A 69 7.20 16.64 -16.87
CA GLY A 69 7.62 16.07 -15.58
C GLY A 69 8.21 17.07 -14.59
N ILE A 70 8.85 18.15 -15.03
CA ILE A 70 9.43 19.17 -14.14
C ILE A 70 8.38 19.80 -13.21
N PRO A 71 7.24 20.34 -13.70
CA PRO A 71 6.16 20.82 -12.82
C PRO A 71 5.65 19.74 -11.86
N MET A 72 5.50 18.51 -12.34
CA MET A 72 5.06 17.38 -11.51
C MET A 72 6.06 17.07 -10.38
N LEU A 73 7.36 17.14 -10.66
CA LEU A 73 8.41 16.99 -9.65
C LEU A 73 8.32 18.10 -8.59
N PHE A 74 8.14 19.37 -8.97
CA PHE A 74 7.98 20.45 -7.99
C PHE A 74 6.70 20.30 -7.17
N PHE A 75 5.60 19.85 -7.78
CA PHE A 75 4.38 19.53 -7.06
C PHE A 75 4.61 18.41 -6.05
N ALA A 76 5.23 17.30 -6.47
CA ALA A 76 5.57 16.17 -5.60
C ALA A 76 6.54 16.59 -4.48
N MET A 77 7.53 17.43 -4.78
CA MET A 77 8.47 17.99 -3.81
C MET A 77 7.74 18.79 -2.72
N PHE A 78 6.84 19.69 -3.12
CA PHE A 78 6.07 20.50 -2.19
C PHE A 78 5.10 19.64 -1.36
N PHE A 79 4.39 18.71 -2.01
CA PHE A 79 3.50 17.76 -1.35
C PHE A 79 4.23 16.91 -0.31
N MET A 80 5.39 16.35 -0.66
CA MET A 80 6.20 15.55 0.26
C MET A 80 6.76 16.38 1.41
N LEU A 81 7.17 17.62 1.17
CA LEU A 81 7.62 18.52 2.25
C LEU A 81 6.49 18.82 3.23
N LEU A 82 5.28 19.09 2.74
CA LEU A 82 4.10 19.27 3.59
C LEU A 82 3.76 18.01 4.38
N LEU A 83 3.85 16.83 3.76
CA LEU A 83 3.65 15.55 4.44
C LEU A 83 4.65 15.34 5.57
N VAL A 84 5.94 15.64 5.34
CA VAL A 84 6.98 15.50 6.35
C VAL A 84 6.70 16.44 7.53
N ILE A 85 6.40 17.71 7.26
CA ILE A 85 6.06 18.69 8.31
C ILE A 85 4.81 18.26 9.08
N PHE A 86 3.77 17.80 8.37
CA PHE A 86 2.54 17.32 9.00
C PHE A 86 2.80 16.11 9.91
N ALA A 87 3.58 15.14 9.43
CA ALA A 87 3.95 13.96 10.20
C ALA A 87 4.79 14.33 11.43
N ASP A 88 5.71 15.30 11.33
CA ASP A 88 6.47 15.81 12.48
C ASP A 88 5.55 16.45 13.53
N ILE A 89 4.58 17.27 13.10
CA ILE A 89 3.59 17.90 13.98
C ILE A 89 2.79 16.81 14.72
N VAL A 90 2.28 15.81 14.00
CA VAL A 90 1.56 14.68 14.59
C VAL A 90 2.45 13.92 15.59
N MET A 91 3.71 13.68 15.23
CA MET A 91 4.67 12.98 16.08
C MET A 91 4.97 13.71 17.38
N ILE A 92 5.04 15.04 17.35
CA ILE A 92 5.30 15.89 18.52
C ILE A 92 4.05 16.04 19.39
N LEU A 93 2.87 16.26 18.79
CA LEU A 93 1.63 16.54 19.53
C LEU A 93 0.94 15.28 20.04
N SER A 94 1.06 14.16 19.33
CA SER A 94 0.33 12.93 19.61
C SER A 94 1.13 11.72 19.11
N PRO A 95 2.28 11.41 19.75
CA PRO A 95 3.13 10.30 19.32
C PRO A 95 2.33 8.99 19.33
N PRO A 96 2.27 8.26 18.20
CA PRO A 96 1.55 7.01 18.13
C PRO A 96 2.24 5.93 18.97
N GLN A 97 1.45 4.98 19.46
CA GLN A 97 1.98 3.79 20.12
C GLN A 97 2.75 2.92 19.11
N PRO A 98 3.78 2.18 19.56
CA PRO A 98 4.50 1.24 18.71
C PRO A 98 3.54 0.24 18.02
N SER A 99 3.65 0.13 16.71
CA SER A 99 2.84 -0.77 15.87
C SER A 99 3.66 -1.26 14.67
N GLU A 100 3.11 -2.20 13.88
CA GLU A 100 3.75 -2.63 12.63
C GLU A 100 4.04 -1.46 11.68
N LEU A 101 3.14 -0.46 11.64
CA LEU A 101 3.27 0.73 10.79
C LEU A 101 4.42 1.64 11.23
N THR A 102 4.67 1.74 12.53
CA THR A 102 5.76 2.58 13.07
C THR A 102 7.06 1.80 13.24
N SER A 103 7.11 0.53 12.81
CA SER A 103 8.32 -0.27 12.88
C SER A 103 9.40 0.28 11.92
N PRO A 104 10.70 0.20 12.28
CA PRO A 104 11.77 0.64 11.36
C PRO A 104 11.74 -0.10 10.02
N GLN A 105 11.32 -1.36 10.01
CA GLN A 105 11.22 -2.18 8.80
C GLN A 105 10.13 -1.67 7.84
N ALA A 106 9.02 -1.15 8.36
CA ALA A 106 7.95 -0.57 7.54
C ALA A 106 8.37 0.72 6.80
N SER A 107 9.43 1.39 7.26
CA SER A 107 9.97 2.59 6.60
C SER A 107 10.84 2.28 5.37
N LEU A 108 11.34 1.05 5.28
CA LEU A 108 12.22 0.62 4.20
C LEU A 108 11.40 0.15 3.00
N LEU A 109 11.70 0.66 1.81
CA LEU A 109 11.07 0.19 0.56
C LEU A 109 11.73 -1.11 0.05
N ILE A 110 11.93 -2.10 0.93
CA ILE A 110 12.58 -3.38 0.62
C ILE A 110 11.53 -4.50 0.69
N PRO A 111 11.15 -5.11 -0.43
CA PRO A 111 10.18 -6.22 -0.48
C PRO A 111 10.57 -7.38 0.43
N GLY A 112 9.60 -7.92 1.17
CA GLY A 112 9.79 -9.03 2.12
C GLY A 112 10.44 -8.66 3.46
N ILE A 113 11.17 -7.54 3.55
CA ILE A 113 11.57 -6.94 4.84
C ILE A 113 10.46 -6.02 5.35
N ASN A 114 9.91 -5.20 4.45
CA ASN A 114 8.74 -4.41 4.75
C ASN A 114 7.50 -5.32 4.83
N PRO A 115 6.79 -5.37 5.98
CA PRO A 115 5.67 -6.30 6.17
C PRO A 115 4.49 -6.05 5.22
N PHE A 116 4.41 -4.86 4.62
CA PHE A 116 3.35 -4.48 3.69
C PHE A 116 3.67 -4.82 2.25
N ILE A 117 4.96 -5.02 1.91
CA ILE A 117 5.41 -5.24 0.53
C ILE A 117 5.72 -6.72 0.31
N PRO A 118 4.92 -7.46 -0.48
CA PRO A 118 5.16 -8.87 -0.76
C PRO A 118 6.45 -9.04 -1.54
N LEU A 119 7.22 -10.07 -1.17
CA LEU A 119 8.56 -10.31 -1.67
C LEU A 119 8.62 -10.37 -3.21
N VAL A 120 7.83 -11.25 -3.84
CA VAL A 120 7.92 -11.49 -5.29
C VAL A 120 7.47 -10.28 -6.09
N TRP A 121 6.23 -9.82 -5.87
CA TRP A 121 5.63 -8.74 -6.66
C TRP A 121 6.27 -7.38 -6.37
N GLY A 122 6.60 -7.11 -5.11
CA GLY A 122 7.35 -5.92 -4.71
C GLY A 122 8.74 -5.90 -5.33
N PHE A 123 9.44 -7.04 -5.39
CA PHE A 123 10.77 -7.13 -6.01
C PHE A 123 10.72 -6.87 -7.52
N ILE A 124 9.73 -7.42 -8.22
CA ILE A 124 9.49 -7.10 -9.63
C ILE A 124 9.28 -5.59 -9.81
N GLY A 125 8.42 -4.98 -8.99
CA GLY A 125 8.17 -3.54 -9.03
C GLY A 125 9.43 -2.70 -8.74
N LEU A 126 10.25 -3.11 -7.78
CA LEU A 126 11.51 -2.44 -7.40
C LEU A 126 12.55 -2.50 -8.51
N VAL A 127 12.75 -3.67 -9.13
CA VAL A 127 13.67 -3.84 -10.27
C VAL A 127 13.24 -2.92 -11.42
N ILE A 128 11.95 -2.90 -11.75
CA ILE A 128 11.41 -2.00 -12.79
C ILE A 128 11.69 -0.55 -12.41
N ALA A 129 11.38 -0.15 -11.17
CA ALA A 129 11.55 1.23 -10.71
C ALA A 129 12.99 1.72 -10.81
N ILE A 130 13.95 0.90 -10.37
CA ILE A 130 15.38 1.24 -10.41
C ILE A 130 15.89 1.30 -11.85
N VAL A 131 15.53 0.33 -12.69
CA VAL A 131 15.96 0.30 -14.10
C VAL A 131 15.40 1.51 -14.85
N VAL A 132 14.11 1.80 -14.69
CA VAL A 132 13.45 2.94 -15.34
C VAL A 132 14.07 4.25 -14.91
N HIS A 133 14.34 4.42 -13.61
CA HIS A 133 14.94 5.62 -13.06
C HIS A 133 16.30 5.94 -13.69
N GLU A 134 17.21 4.96 -13.66
CA GLU A 134 18.57 5.10 -14.17
C GLU A 134 18.61 5.20 -15.70
N MET A 135 17.77 4.43 -16.39
CA MET A 135 17.63 4.54 -17.84
C MET A 135 17.11 5.93 -18.25
N ALA A 136 16.19 6.53 -17.50
CA ALA A 136 15.69 7.86 -17.81
C ALA A 136 16.80 8.92 -17.71
N HIS A 137 17.65 8.87 -16.67
CA HIS A 137 18.85 9.72 -16.60
C HIS A 137 19.79 9.50 -17.78
N ALA A 138 20.09 8.23 -18.12
CA ALA A 138 20.97 7.91 -19.23
C ALA A 138 20.45 8.47 -20.57
N ILE A 139 19.16 8.28 -20.85
CA ILE A 139 18.50 8.78 -22.06
C ILE A 139 18.58 10.30 -22.11
N LEU A 140 18.25 11.00 -21.02
CA LEU A 140 18.26 12.46 -21.02
C LEU A 140 19.65 13.06 -21.10
N CYS A 141 20.67 12.42 -20.51
CA CYS A 141 22.06 12.81 -20.72
C CYS A 141 22.39 12.82 -22.22
N ARG A 142 22.08 11.75 -22.97
CA ARG A 142 22.33 11.68 -24.42
C ARG A 142 21.50 12.71 -25.20
N VAL A 143 20.24 12.97 -24.81
CA VAL A 143 19.35 13.96 -25.43
C VAL A 143 19.86 15.39 -25.26
N GLU A 144 20.48 15.71 -24.12
CA GLU A 144 21.10 17.01 -23.83
C GLU A 144 22.58 17.09 -24.28
N GLY A 145 23.10 16.04 -24.90
CA GLY A 145 24.45 16.02 -25.49
C GLY A 145 25.58 15.62 -24.55
N ILE A 146 25.26 15.11 -23.36
CA ILE A 146 26.20 14.63 -22.35
C ILE A 146 26.49 13.14 -22.59
N LYS A 147 27.75 12.73 -22.45
CA LYS A 147 28.14 11.32 -22.58
C LYS A 147 27.73 10.51 -21.36
N VAL A 148 27.40 9.25 -21.60
CA VAL A 148 27.18 8.24 -20.56
C VAL A 148 28.31 7.23 -20.71
N LYS A 149 29.16 7.11 -19.68
CA LYS A 149 30.39 6.30 -19.72
C LYS A 149 30.10 4.81 -19.62
N ALA A 150 29.18 4.45 -18.74
CA ALA A 150 28.75 3.07 -18.51
C ALA A 150 27.34 3.05 -17.92
N LEU A 151 26.69 1.90 -18.06
CA LEU A 151 25.55 1.49 -17.25
C LEU A 151 26.02 0.42 -16.27
N GLY A 152 25.26 0.18 -15.21
CA GLY A 152 25.56 -0.93 -14.36
C GLY A 152 24.48 -1.30 -13.37
N LEU A 153 24.74 -2.42 -12.70
CA LEU A 153 23.89 -2.99 -11.67
C LEU A 153 24.69 -3.13 -10.38
N ILE A 154 24.04 -2.81 -9.28
CA ILE A 154 24.56 -3.01 -7.93
C ILE A 154 23.81 -4.22 -7.35
N LEU A 155 24.56 -5.26 -7.04
CA LEU A 155 24.06 -6.53 -6.56
C LEU A 155 24.59 -6.76 -5.14
N ALA A 156 23.75 -7.24 -4.25
CA ALA A 156 24.17 -7.97 -3.06
C ALA A 156 23.66 -9.42 -3.23
N LEU A 157 22.99 -9.98 -2.22
CA LEU A 157 22.28 -11.25 -2.37
C LEU A 157 21.23 -11.19 -3.51
N PHE A 158 20.64 -10.01 -3.72
CA PHE A 158 19.74 -9.68 -4.83
C PHE A 158 20.16 -8.33 -5.45
N PRO A 159 19.69 -8.00 -6.66
CA PRO A 159 19.79 -6.64 -7.20
C PRO A 159 19.25 -5.60 -6.22
N ILE A 160 20.13 -4.70 -5.77
CA ILE A 160 19.80 -3.62 -4.83
C ILE A 160 19.81 -2.23 -5.50
N GLY A 161 20.35 -2.14 -6.71
CA GLY A 161 20.47 -0.88 -7.43
C GLY A 161 20.86 -1.07 -8.89
N ALA A 162 20.68 -0.01 -9.67
CA ALA A 162 21.30 0.18 -10.97
C ALA A 162 21.96 1.56 -10.94
N PHE A 163 22.80 1.85 -11.93
CA PHE A 163 23.30 3.20 -12.13
C PHE A 163 23.53 3.47 -13.60
N ALA A 164 23.28 4.70 -14.00
CA ALA A 164 23.87 5.30 -15.18
C ALA A 164 25.03 6.21 -14.76
N GLU A 165 26.20 6.05 -15.36
CA GLU A 165 27.38 6.87 -15.06
C GLU A 165 27.50 8.00 -16.11
N PRO A 166 26.87 9.18 -15.90
CA PRO A 166 27.07 10.33 -16.78
C PRO A 166 28.50 10.84 -16.67
N ASP A 167 28.97 11.55 -17.70
CA ASP A 167 30.20 12.31 -17.58
C ASP A 167 30.00 13.53 -16.67
N GLU A 168 30.32 13.37 -15.38
CA GLU A 168 30.19 14.43 -14.39
C GLU A 168 30.96 15.70 -14.78
N THR A 169 32.06 15.59 -15.51
CA THR A 169 32.84 16.75 -15.96
C THR A 169 32.06 17.59 -16.98
N GLU A 170 31.36 16.94 -17.91
CA GLU A 170 30.49 17.60 -18.90
C GLU A 170 29.20 18.11 -18.21
N LEU A 171 28.65 17.36 -17.25
CA LEU A 171 27.42 17.72 -16.54
C LEU A 171 27.59 18.91 -15.59
N LEU A 172 28.70 18.96 -14.85
CA LEU A 172 28.99 20.01 -13.88
C LEU A 172 29.67 21.23 -14.52
N ASP A 173 30.03 21.15 -15.82
CA ASP A 173 30.55 22.30 -16.56
C ASP A 173 29.60 23.51 -16.44
N LYS A 174 30.17 24.70 -16.25
CA LYS A 174 29.47 25.98 -16.27
C LYS A 174 28.85 26.29 -17.64
N LYS A 175 29.37 25.70 -18.72
CA LYS A 175 28.82 25.83 -20.09
C LYS A 175 27.51 25.08 -20.26
N THR A 176 27.25 24.04 -19.48
CA THR A 176 26.02 23.26 -19.55
C THR A 176 24.85 24.10 -19.03
N LYS A 177 23.82 24.27 -19.88
CA LYS A 177 22.65 25.09 -19.54
C LYS A 177 21.95 24.51 -18.31
N ARG A 178 21.58 25.36 -17.34
CA ARG A 178 20.87 24.93 -16.12
C ARG A 178 19.60 24.14 -16.41
N ILE A 179 18.83 24.53 -17.42
CA ILE A 179 17.61 23.80 -17.81
C ILE A 179 17.92 22.38 -18.28
N SER A 180 19.07 22.15 -18.91
CA SER A 180 19.53 20.81 -19.29
C SER A 180 19.87 19.98 -18.04
N LYS A 181 20.52 20.58 -17.03
CA LYS A 181 20.76 19.91 -15.73
C LYS A 181 19.46 19.55 -15.02
N ILE A 182 18.52 20.50 -14.95
CA ILE A 182 17.20 20.28 -14.33
C ILE A 182 16.46 19.14 -15.04
N ARG A 183 16.45 19.09 -16.37
CA ARG A 183 15.83 17.98 -17.14
C ARG A 183 16.47 16.64 -16.86
N ILE A 184 17.80 16.59 -16.74
CA ILE A 184 18.53 15.35 -16.47
C ILE A 184 18.21 14.87 -15.07
N PHE A 185 18.27 15.74 -14.05
CA PHE A 185 17.93 15.38 -12.68
C PHE A 185 16.45 15.05 -12.52
N SER A 186 15.54 15.68 -13.25
CA SER A 186 14.11 15.33 -13.20
C SER A 186 13.77 14.05 -13.97
N ALA A 187 14.68 13.51 -14.78
CA ALA A 187 14.39 12.41 -15.69
C ALA A 187 13.99 11.13 -14.95
N GLY A 188 14.75 10.74 -13.92
CA GLY A 188 14.48 9.55 -13.11
C GLY A 188 13.09 9.62 -12.47
N VAL A 189 12.80 10.70 -11.75
CA VAL A 189 11.47 10.97 -11.15
C VAL A 189 10.35 10.92 -12.20
N THR A 190 10.54 11.57 -13.36
CA THR A 190 9.55 11.60 -14.44
C THR A 190 9.29 10.21 -15.01
N GLY A 191 10.34 9.41 -15.23
CA GLY A 191 10.24 8.05 -15.74
C GLY A 191 9.43 7.14 -14.81
N ASN A 192 9.72 7.20 -13.52
CA ASN A 192 9.01 6.42 -12.52
C ASN A 192 7.55 6.84 -12.39
N PHE A 193 7.23 8.15 -12.39
CA PHE A 193 5.84 8.60 -12.42
C PHE A 193 5.09 8.14 -13.67
N LEU A 194 5.73 8.17 -14.84
CA LEU A 194 5.13 7.71 -16.09
C LEU A 194 4.81 6.21 -16.04
N VAL A 195 5.75 5.39 -15.56
CA VAL A 195 5.53 3.94 -15.41
C VAL A 195 4.45 3.66 -14.37
N ALA A 196 4.45 4.37 -13.25
CA ALA A 196 3.40 4.26 -12.25
C ALA A 196 2.01 4.58 -12.84
N PHE A 197 1.90 5.68 -13.58
CA PHE A 197 0.65 6.08 -14.24
C PHE A 197 0.14 5.03 -15.23
N ILE A 198 1.03 4.52 -16.09
CA ILE A 198 0.67 3.47 -17.07
C ILE A 198 0.25 2.18 -16.34
N ALA A 199 1.00 1.77 -15.32
CA ALA A 199 0.69 0.56 -14.56
C ALA A 199 -0.65 0.69 -13.80
N PHE A 200 -0.96 1.85 -13.20
CA PHE A 200 -2.26 2.12 -12.60
C PHE A 200 -3.38 2.09 -13.64
N ALA A 201 -3.21 2.72 -14.79
CA ALA A 201 -4.23 2.74 -15.84
C ALA A 201 -4.57 1.32 -16.33
N ILE A 202 -3.55 0.48 -16.55
CA ILE A 202 -3.74 -0.92 -16.93
C ILE A 202 -4.36 -1.71 -15.78
N PHE A 203 -3.91 -1.50 -14.54
CA PHE A 203 -4.46 -2.15 -13.35
C PHE A 203 -5.97 -1.88 -13.21
N PHE A 204 -6.39 -0.62 -13.24
CA PHE A 204 -7.80 -0.25 -13.12
C PHE A 204 -8.63 -0.76 -14.29
N HIS A 205 -8.07 -0.76 -15.51
CA HIS A 205 -8.72 -1.39 -16.65
C HIS A 205 -8.91 -2.91 -16.44
N PHE A 206 -7.93 -3.58 -15.84
CA PHE A 206 -7.99 -5.03 -15.62
C PHE A 206 -8.96 -5.45 -14.52
N LEU A 207 -9.31 -4.55 -13.58
CA LEU A 207 -10.29 -4.85 -12.53
C LEU A 207 -11.65 -5.28 -13.08
N GLN A 208 -12.04 -4.81 -14.26
CA GLN A 208 -13.32 -5.17 -14.89
C GLN A 208 -13.39 -6.63 -15.34
N PHE A 209 -12.25 -7.31 -15.47
CA PHE A 209 -12.19 -8.73 -15.85
C PHE A 209 -12.34 -9.66 -14.65
N LEU A 210 -12.40 -9.11 -13.43
CA LEU A 210 -12.71 -9.89 -12.24
C LEU A 210 -14.20 -10.24 -12.22
N ASN A 211 -14.48 -11.52 -11.97
CA ASN A 211 -15.80 -12.09 -11.81
C ASN A 211 -16.03 -12.36 -10.31
N PRO A 212 -16.46 -11.36 -9.53
CA PRO A 212 -16.73 -11.55 -8.12
C PRO A 212 -17.86 -12.55 -7.91
N VAL A 213 -17.73 -13.39 -6.90
CA VAL A 213 -18.77 -14.33 -6.46
C VAL A 213 -19.18 -14.07 -5.02
N PRO A 214 -20.44 -14.34 -4.65
CA PRO A 214 -20.83 -14.38 -3.24
C PRO A 214 -20.08 -15.50 -2.53
N VAL A 215 -19.56 -15.20 -1.35
CA VAL A 215 -18.84 -16.17 -0.50
C VAL A 215 -19.38 -16.16 0.91
N VAL A 216 -19.17 -17.27 1.62
CA VAL A 216 -19.34 -17.38 3.06
C VAL A 216 -18.00 -17.05 3.71
N VAL A 217 -18.06 -16.22 4.75
CA VAL A 217 -16.90 -15.86 5.58
C VAL A 217 -17.16 -16.20 7.04
N ASP A 218 -16.09 -16.30 7.83
CA ASP A 218 -16.21 -16.42 9.29
C ASP A 218 -16.50 -15.04 9.94
N ASP A 219 -16.53 -14.99 11.27
CA ASP A 219 -16.78 -13.74 12.00
C ASP A 219 -15.63 -12.72 11.89
N ASN A 220 -14.45 -13.15 11.43
CA ASN A 220 -13.27 -12.31 11.19
C ASN A 220 -13.13 -11.92 9.71
N GLY A 221 -13.99 -12.42 8.81
CA GLY A 221 -13.92 -12.19 7.37
C GLY A 221 -13.02 -13.16 6.60
N ALA A 222 -12.51 -14.21 7.24
CA ALA A 222 -11.75 -15.24 6.55
C ALA A 222 -12.67 -16.08 5.66
N PHE A 223 -12.19 -16.43 4.47
CA PHE A 223 -12.94 -17.23 3.51
C PHE A 223 -13.29 -18.62 4.07
N VAL A 224 -14.55 -19.02 3.96
CA VAL A 224 -15.04 -20.35 4.35
C VAL A 224 -15.41 -21.17 3.11
N ALA A 225 -16.28 -20.64 2.24
CA ALA A 225 -16.74 -21.33 1.04
C ALA A 225 -17.29 -20.37 -0.03
N LYS A 226 -17.23 -20.77 -1.31
CA LYS A 226 -17.93 -20.09 -2.40
C LYS A 226 -19.40 -20.48 -2.42
N VAL A 227 -20.29 -19.53 -2.68
CA VAL A 227 -21.71 -19.82 -2.89
C VAL A 227 -21.94 -20.10 -4.37
N LEU A 228 -22.38 -21.32 -4.70
CA LEU A 228 -22.61 -21.76 -6.07
C LEU A 228 -24.06 -21.62 -6.51
N ALA A 229 -24.98 -21.96 -5.60
CA ALA A 229 -26.41 -21.89 -5.86
C ALA A 229 -27.20 -21.68 -4.56
N VAL A 230 -28.36 -21.02 -4.68
CA VAL A 230 -29.33 -20.85 -3.60
C VAL A 230 -30.67 -21.35 -4.13
N ASN A 231 -31.29 -22.30 -3.42
CA ASN A 231 -32.56 -22.93 -3.80
C ASN A 231 -32.56 -23.54 -5.22
N GLY A 232 -31.40 -24.02 -5.69
CA GLY A 232 -31.23 -24.59 -7.03
C GLY A 232 -30.95 -23.57 -8.13
N GLU A 233 -31.04 -22.27 -7.84
CA GLU A 233 -30.69 -21.19 -8.78
C GLU A 233 -29.22 -20.77 -8.63
N LYS A 234 -28.55 -20.44 -9.74
CA LYS A 234 -27.13 -20.01 -9.72
C LYS A 234 -26.96 -18.79 -8.83
N ALA A 235 -25.94 -18.80 -7.99
CA ALA A 235 -25.66 -17.72 -7.06
C ALA A 235 -25.42 -16.39 -7.79
N GLY A 236 -25.98 -15.33 -7.22
CA GLY A 236 -25.86 -13.96 -7.70
C GLY A 236 -26.22 -13.01 -6.57
N ASP A 237 -27.28 -12.23 -6.75
CA ASP A 237 -27.80 -11.34 -5.71
C ASP A 237 -28.56 -12.15 -4.63
N LEU A 238 -27.88 -12.41 -3.51
CA LEU A 238 -28.41 -13.21 -2.41
C LEU A 238 -29.70 -12.63 -1.83
N SER A 239 -29.86 -11.31 -1.86
CA SER A 239 -31.06 -10.63 -1.35
C SER A 239 -32.34 -11.01 -2.12
N LYS A 240 -32.20 -11.45 -3.38
CA LYS A 240 -33.30 -11.89 -4.24
C LYS A 240 -33.55 -13.39 -4.18
N LEU A 241 -32.49 -14.17 -3.92
CA LEU A 241 -32.56 -15.63 -3.96
C LEU A 241 -32.96 -16.25 -2.61
N ILE A 242 -32.61 -15.57 -1.51
CA ILE A 242 -32.94 -16.01 -0.15
C ILE A 242 -34.39 -15.62 0.16
N LYS A 243 -35.23 -16.63 0.37
CA LYS A 243 -36.62 -16.47 0.78
C LYS A 243 -36.69 -16.18 2.28
N VAL A 244 -37.33 -15.07 2.64
CA VAL A 244 -37.44 -14.60 4.02
C VAL A 244 -38.39 -15.48 4.81
N ASN A 245 -38.05 -15.81 6.05
CA ASN A 245 -38.83 -16.69 6.94
C ASN A 245 -39.11 -18.10 6.36
N GLU A 246 -38.27 -18.56 5.44
CA GLU A 246 -38.31 -19.90 4.87
C GLU A 246 -36.95 -20.58 5.01
N LEU A 247 -36.93 -21.92 4.90
CA LEU A 247 -35.68 -22.68 4.82
C LEU A 247 -35.09 -22.53 3.41
N ASN A 248 -33.82 -22.16 3.33
CA ASN A 248 -33.10 -22.00 2.08
C ASN A 248 -31.97 -23.03 1.97
N LEU A 249 -31.87 -23.68 0.81
CA LEU A 249 -30.81 -24.64 0.52
C LEU A 249 -29.67 -23.94 -0.21
N ILE A 250 -28.53 -23.79 0.44
CA ILE A 250 -27.37 -23.09 -0.12
C ILE A 250 -26.29 -24.11 -0.46
N THR A 251 -25.94 -24.17 -1.74
CA THR A 251 -24.87 -25.04 -2.25
C THR A 251 -23.55 -24.29 -2.19
N LEU A 252 -22.60 -24.84 -1.45
CA LEU A 252 -21.30 -24.28 -1.14
C LEU A 252 -20.17 -25.14 -1.69
N GLU A 253 -19.01 -24.52 -1.94
CA GLU A 253 -17.80 -25.21 -2.36
C GLU A 253 -16.57 -24.66 -1.65
N ASN A 254 -15.77 -25.54 -1.08
CA ASN A 254 -14.49 -25.23 -0.45
C ASN A 254 -13.42 -26.26 -0.85
N SER A 255 -12.26 -26.23 -0.18
CA SER A 255 -11.15 -27.16 -0.44
C SER A 255 -11.49 -28.63 -0.22
N SER A 256 -12.52 -28.95 0.56
CA SER A 256 -12.99 -30.32 0.84
C SER A 256 -14.03 -30.82 -0.17
N GLY A 257 -14.48 -29.95 -1.07
CA GLY A 257 -15.47 -30.27 -2.11
C GLY A 257 -16.78 -29.50 -1.95
N ARG A 258 -17.81 -29.99 -2.62
CA ARG A 258 -19.13 -29.36 -2.69
C ARG A 258 -20.08 -29.96 -1.65
N TYR A 259 -20.83 -29.12 -0.97
CA TYR A 259 -21.82 -29.52 0.04
C TYR A 259 -22.99 -28.53 0.09
N THR A 260 -24.10 -28.93 0.70
CA THR A 260 -25.30 -28.08 0.83
C THR A 260 -25.60 -27.85 2.30
N VAL A 261 -25.95 -26.62 2.65
CA VAL A 261 -26.37 -26.23 4.00
C VAL A 261 -27.79 -25.67 3.97
N GLU A 262 -28.53 -25.94 5.03
CA GLU A 262 -29.86 -25.40 5.27
C GLU A 262 -29.73 -24.13 6.11
N VAL A 263 -30.26 -23.01 5.61
CA VAL A 263 -30.20 -21.70 6.27
C VAL A 263 -31.60 -21.11 6.32
N TYR A 264 -32.07 -20.78 7.52
CA TYR A 264 -33.35 -20.12 7.68
C TYR A 264 -33.23 -18.63 7.31
N GLY A 265 -34.14 -18.12 6.47
CA GLY A 265 -34.04 -16.81 5.82
C GLY A 265 -34.32 -15.62 6.73
N VAL A 266 -33.53 -15.45 7.78
CA VAL A 266 -33.64 -14.31 8.71
C VAL A 266 -32.41 -13.43 8.56
N TRP A 267 -32.66 -12.21 8.10
CA TRP A 267 -31.63 -11.17 7.95
C TRP A 267 -31.45 -10.43 9.26
N GLY A 268 -30.20 -10.13 9.62
CA GLY A 268 -29.90 -9.34 10.81
C GLY A 268 -28.41 -9.08 10.97
N VAL A 269 -28.06 -8.37 12.04
CA VAL A 269 -26.67 -8.09 12.39
C VAL A 269 -26.20 -9.09 13.43
N LYS A 270 -25.23 -9.93 13.07
CA LYS A 270 -24.71 -10.97 13.95
C LYS A 270 -23.94 -10.38 15.13
N VAL A 271 -24.26 -10.83 16.33
CA VAL A 271 -23.50 -10.57 17.55
C VAL A 271 -22.34 -11.56 17.60
N THR A 272 -21.10 -11.05 17.49
CA THR A 272 -19.89 -11.89 17.52
C THR A 272 -19.34 -12.05 18.93
N GLY A 273 -19.70 -11.15 19.85
CA GLY A 273 -19.27 -11.21 21.24
C GLY A 273 -19.95 -10.16 22.11
N LEU A 274 -19.70 -10.27 23.42
CA LEU A 274 -20.17 -9.30 24.42
C LEU A 274 -18.99 -8.44 24.88
N TYR A 275 -19.22 -7.14 24.99
CA TYR A 275 -18.21 -6.20 25.44
C TYR A 275 -18.06 -6.27 26.96
N ARG A 276 -16.82 -6.41 27.44
CA ARG A 276 -16.47 -6.40 28.87
C ARG A 276 -15.27 -5.50 29.10
N GLU A 277 -15.34 -4.66 30.12
CA GLU A 277 -14.28 -3.75 30.53
C GLU A 277 -14.27 -3.71 32.07
N ASP A 278 -13.11 -3.97 32.69
CA ASP A 278 -12.91 -3.91 34.14
C ASP A 278 -13.99 -4.59 35.00
N ASN A 279 -14.41 -5.81 34.61
CA ASN A 279 -15.51 -6.58 35.23
C ASN A 279 -16.89 -5.90 35.22
N LYS A 280 -17.06 -4.80 34.48
CA LYS A 280 -18.36 -4.17 34.25
C LYS A 280 -19.17 -5.00 33.26
N VAL A 281 -20.38 -5.36 33.67
CA VAL A 281 -21.36 -6.03 32.83
C VAL A 281 -22.22 -4.98 32.12
N TYR A 282 -22.43 -5.17 30.82
CA TYR A 282 -23.17 -4.25 29.97
C TYR A 282 -24.61 -4.73 29.71
N PRO A 283 -25.52 -3.84 29.26
CA PRO A 283 -26.95 -4.16 29.12
C PRO A 283 -27.26 -5.43 28.33
N ALA A 284 -26.53 -5.70 27.24
CA ALA A 284 -26.74 -6.90 26.42
C ALA A 284 -26.42 -8.19 27.17
N GLU A 285 -25.35 -8.21 27.97
CA GLU A 285 -24.99 -9.36 28.80
C GLU A 285 -26.00 -9.56 29.93
N LEU A 286 -26.43 -8.49 30.60
CA LEU A 286 -27.46 -8.55 31.65
C LEU A 286 -28.79 -9.10 31.15
N ALA A 287 -29.15 -8.78 29.91
CA ALA A 287 -30.37 -9.27 29.29
C ALA A 287 -30.26 -10.71 28.77
N GLY A 288 -29.05 -11.26 28.67
CA GLY A 288 -28.82 -12.62 28.18
C GLY A 288 -28.69 -12.75 26.66
N ILE A 289 -28.36 -11.66 25.94
CA ILE A 289 -28.05 -11.74 24.51
C ILE A 289 -26.81 -12.61 24.33
N LYS A 290 -26.92 -13.63 23.46
CA LYS A 290 -25.84 -14.61 23.22
C LYS A 290 -25.03 -14.23 21.98
N SER A 291 -23.74 -14.59 21.99
CA SER A 291 -22.93 -14.59 20.76
C SER A 291 -23.48 -15.60 19.76
N GLY A 292 -23.40 -15.28 18.47
CA GLY A 292 -23.98 -16.05 17.36
C GLY A 292 -25.40 -15.64 16.99
N SER A 293 -26.10 -14.90 17.86
CA SER A 293 -27.46 -14.40 17.61
C SER A 293 -27.47 -13.22 16.64
N LEU A 294 -28.60 -12.97 15.98
CA LEU A 294 -28.79 -11.89 15.01
C LEU A 294 -29.74 -10.84 15.57
N ILE A 295 -29.31 -9.58 15.63
CA ILE A 295 -30.23 -8.47 15.91
C ILE A 295 -31.03 -8.20 14.63
N THR A 296 -32.35 -8.41 14.69
CA THR A 296 -33.26 -8.29 13.53
C THR A 296 -34.07 -7.01 13.56
N LYS A 297 -34.39 -6.50 14.77
CA LYS A 297 -35.11 -5.23 14.93
C LYS A 297 -34.64 -4.43 16.13
N VAL A 298 -34.79 -3.11 16.05
CA VAL A 298 -34.62 -2.21 17.18
C VAL A 298 -35.78 -1.22 17.25
N ASP A 299 -36.55 -1.25 18.35
CA ASP A 299 -37.84 -0.58 18.55
C ASP A 299 -38.82 -0.86 17.38
N GLY A 300 -38.95 -2.12 17.01
CA GLY A 300 -39.83 -2.58 15.93
C GLY A 300 -39.38 -2.25 14.51
N LYS A 301 -38.28 -1.51 14.32
CA LYS A 301 -37.71 -1.24 12.98
C LYS A 301 -36.73 -2.33 12.58
N GLU A 302 -36.88 -2.84 11.37
CA GLU A 302 -35.96 -3.83 10.79
C GLU A 302 -34.54 -3.28 10.68
N VAL A 303 -33.59 -4.15 10.99
CA VAL A 303 -32.16 -3.89 10.90
C VAL A 303 -31.54 -5.05 10.14
N ARG A 304 -31.00 -4.77 8.96
CA ARG A 304 -30.37 -5.79 8.08
C ARG A 304 -28.86 -5.62 7.96
N SER A 305 -28.35 -4.43 8.26
CA SER A 305 -26.93 -4.11 8.18
C SER A 305 -26.43 -3.41 9.44
N LEU A 306 -25.10 -3.43 9.64
CA LEU A 306 -24.45 -2.70 10.72
C LEU A 306 -24.73 -1.19 10.63
N GLU A 307 -24.88 -0.65 9.42
CA GLU A 307 -25.21 0.75 9.19
C GLU A 307 -26.64 1.08 9.68
N ASP A 308 -27.62 0.22 9.39
CA ASP A 308 -28.99 0.36 9.89
C ASP A 308 -29.00 0.35 11.43
N PHE A 309 -28.26 -0.59 12.03
CA PHE A 309 -28.14 -0.69 13.48
C PHE A 309 -27.55 0.59 14.08
N ARG A 310 -26.41 1.05 13.53
CA ARG A 310 -25.74 2.27 13.98
C ARG A 310 -26.63 3.50 13.81
N LYS A 311 -27.37 3.59 12.71
CA LYS A 311 -28.31 4.68 12.42
C LYS A 311 -29.45 4.73 13.43
N GLU A 312 -30.05 3.59 13.79
CA GLU A 312 -31.10 3.56 14.79
C GLU A 312 -30.53 3.83 16.18
N MET A 313 -29.40 3.22 16.56
CA MET A 313 -28.77 3.44 17.87
C MET A 313 -28.26 4.88 18.06
N GLY A 314 -27.81 5.53 16.99
CA GLY A 314 -27.34 6.92 17.02
C GLY A 314 -28.43 7.96 17.35
N LYS A 315 -29.71 7.58 17.27
CA LYS A 315 -30.84 8.44 17.65
C LYS A 315 -31.13 8.40 19.16
N ARG A 316 -30.53 7.46 19.87
CA ARG A 316 -30.85 7.14 21.27
C ARG A 316 -29.86 7.80 22.22
N LYS A 317 -30.29 8.00 23.47
CA LYS A 317 -29.51 8.60 24.55
C LYS A 317 -29.20 7.56 25.63
N PRO A 318 -28.08 7.70 26.35
CA PRO A 318 -27.82 6.90 27.54
C PRO A 318 -29.00 6.99 28.53
N GLY A 319 -29.32 5.87 29.19
CA GLY A 319 -30.43 5.73 30.13
C GLY A 319 -31.81 5.52 29.50
N GLN A 320 -31.94 5.61 28.17
CA GLN A 320 -33.20 5.27 27.50
C GLN A 320 -33.42 3.75 27.45
N GLU A 321 -34.68 3.34 27.55
CA GLU A 321 -35.07 1.96 27.27
C GLU A 321 -35.16 1.74 25.75
N VAL A 322 -34.69 0.59 25.28
CA VAL A 322 -34.76 0.15 23.89
C VAL A 322 -35.25 -1.29 23.83
N GLU A 323 -36.10 -1.59 22.86
CA GLU A 323 -36.50 -2.96 22.54
C GLU A 323 -35.64 -3.52 21.41
N ILE A 324 -35.00 -4.67 21.63
CA ILE A 324 -34.17 -5.36 20.63
C ILE A 324 -34.76 -6.73 20.38
N GLU A 325 -35.15 -7.00 19.13
CA GLU A 325 -35.51 -8.35 18.68
C GLU A 325 -34.25 -9.05 18.19
N VAL A 326 -34.03 -10.24 18.71
CA VAL A 326 -32.88 -11.08 18.42
C VAL A 326 -33.36 -12.44 17.94
N TYR A 327 -32.75 -12.94 16.88
CA TYR A 327 -32.96 -14.29 16.35
C TYR A 327 -31.80 -15.19 16.79
N ASP A 328 -32.10 -16.35 17.35
CA ASP A 328 -31.12 -17.39 17.67
C ASP A 328 -31.13 -18.47 16.57
N PRO A 329 -30.05 -18.56 15.74
CA PRO A 329 -29.96 -19.56 14.67
C PRO A 329 -29.95 -21.01 15.17
N THR A 330 -29.56 -21.26 16.42
CA THR A 330 -29.43 -22.62 16.96
C THR A 330 -30.77 -23.22 17.36
N SER A 331 -31.67 -22.41 17.93
CA SER A 331 -33.03 -22.81 18.30
C SER A 331 -34.08 -22.41 17.26
N ASN A 332 -33.70 -21.63 16.25
CA ASN A 332 -34.60 -21.05 15.24
C ASN A 332 -35.76 -20.26 15.87
N SER A 333 -35.47 -19.49 16.93
CA SER A 333 -36.45 -18.73 17.70
C SER A 333 -36.11 -17.25 17.79
N PHE A 334 -37.15 -16.42 17.95
CA PHE A 334 -37.02 -14.99 18.20
C PHE A 334 -37.20 -14.70 19.68
N GLU A 335 -36.35 -13.86 20.23
CA GLU A 335 -36.41 -13.36 21.60
C GLU A 335 -36.36 -11.83 21.57
N THR A 336 -37.19 -11.19 22.39
CA THR A 336 -37.23 -9.74 22.49
C THR A 336 -36.72 -9.29 23.85
N PHE A 337 -35.70 -8.45 23.84
CA PHE A 337 -35.06 -7.91 25.03
C PHE A 337 -35.37 -6.44 25.19
N ARG A 338 -35.76 -6.02 26.40
CA ARG A 338 -35.85 -4.61 26.76
C ARG A 338 -34.62 -4.22 27.56
N LEU A 339 -33.84 -3.30 27.02
CA LEU A 339 -32.54 -2.91 27.55
C LEU A 339 -32.57 -1.45 27.97
N ILE A 340 -32.00 -1.13 29.12
CA ILE A 340 -31.68 0.25 29.47
C ILE A 340 -30.25 0.54 28.96
N LEU A 341 -30.13 1.50 28.05
CA LEU A 341 -28.85 1.85 27.43
C LEU A 341 -27.89 2.43 28.45
N THR A 342 -26.62 2.00 28.41
CA THR A 342 -25.57 2.62 29.22
C THR A 342 -24.83 3.70 28.43
N GLU A 343 -24.03 4.50 29.13
CA GLU A 343 -23.12 5.45 28.51
C GLU A 343 -21.77 4.79 28.24
N ASN A 344 -21.26 4.94 27.03
CA ASN A 344 -19.85 4.71 26.73
C ASN A 344 -19.35 5.81 25.77
N ASN A 345 -18.30 6.55 26.17
CA ASN A 345 -17.74 7.67 25.39
C ASN A 345 -18.80 8.69 24.90
N GLY A 346 -19.74 9.06 25.77
CA GLY A 346 -20.80 10.02 25.45
C GLY A 346 -21.88 9.51 24.49
N ARG A 347 -21.94 8.20 24.20
CA ARG A 347 -22.94 7.58 23.32
C ARG A 347 -23.74 6.51 24.05
N ALA A 348 -24.96 6.29 23.57
CA ALA A 348 -25.80 5.20 24.02
C ALA A 348 -25.22 3.85 23.58
N PHE A 349 -25.09 2.91 24.52
CA PHE A 349 -24.30 1.70 24.32
C PHE A 349 -24.99 0.49 24.96
N ILE A 350 -25.01 -0.64 24.24
CA ILE A 350 -25.57 -1.92 24.74
C ILE A 350 -24.51 -2.95 25.12
N GLY A 351 -23.26 -2.79 24.65
CA GLY A 351 -22.15 -3.68 24.98
C GLY A 351 -22.07 -4.97 24.16
N VAL A 352 -22.13 -4.86 22.83
CA VAL A 352 -21.97 -6.01 21.91
C VAL A 352 -20.90 -5.72 20.87
N TYR A 353 -20.20 -6.76 20.44
CA TYR A 353 -19.43 -6.79 19.20
C TYR A 353 -20.33 -7.30 18.08
N LEU A 354 -20.30 -6.62 16.93
CA LEU A 354 -21.15 -6.93 15.79
C LEU A 354 -20.29 -7.25 14.57
N ALA A 355 -20.73 -8.25 13.80
CA ALA A 355 -20.15 -8.53 12.50
C ALA A 355 -20.45 -7.39 11.52
N ASN A 356 -19.51 -7.13 10.60
CA ASN A 356 -19.67 -6.14 9.53
C ASN A 356 -19.91 -6.83 8.17
N PHE A 357 -20.73 -7.88 8.18
CA PHE A 357 -21.09 -8.68 7.02
C PHE A 357 -22.61 -8.83 6.94
N GLU A 358 -23.12 -9.12 5.75
CA GLU A 358 -24.51 -9.50 5.60
C GLU A 358 -24.71 -10.89 6.22
N CYS A 359 -25.55 -11.00 7.25
CA CYS A 359 -25.79 -12.27 7.91
C CYS A 359 -27.21 -12.76 7.66
N VAL A 360 -27.33 -14.02 7.24
CA VAL A 360 -28.60 -14.72 7.08
C VAL A 360 -28.56 -16.02 7.85
N GLY A 361 -29.49 -16.21 8.79
CA GLY A 361 -29.64 -17.47 9.51
C GLY A 361 -28.37 -17.92 10.24
N GLY A 362 -27.54 -16.98 10.72
CA GLY A 362 -26.26 -17.27 11.39
C GLY A 362 -25.04 -17.33 10.48
N VAL A 363 -25.22 -17.35 9.16
CA VAL A 363 -24.15 -17.46 8.16
C VAL A 363 -23.80 -16.07 7.62
N ASN A 364 -22.52 -15.71 7.71
CA ASN A 364 -22.02 -14.45 7.16
C ASN A 364 -21.72 -14.61 5.67
N PHE A 365 -22.33 -13.76 4.86
CA PHE A 365 -22.08 -13.63 3.44
C PHE A 365 -21.28 -12.37 3.15
N PHE A 366 -20.38 -12.49 2.19
CA PHE A 366 -19.64 -11.36 1.66
C PHE A 366 -19.77 -11.33 0.14
N ASN A 367 -20.22 -10.18 -0.36
CA ASN A 367 -20.30 -9.95 -1.79
C ASN A 367 -18.98 -9.35 -2.29
N SER A 368 -18.19 -10.16 -2.98
CA SER A 368 -16.87 -9.79 -3.47
C SER A 368 -16.87 -8.63 -4.48
N THR A 369 -18.05 -8.25 -5.01
CA THR A 369 -18.21 -7.02 -5.83
C THR A 369 -17.80 -5.77 -5.05
N HIS A 370 -17.91 -5.76 -3.72
CA HIS A 370 -17.47 -4.65 -2.87
C HIS A 370 -15.96 -4.37 -2.98
N ILE A 371 -15.14 -5.40 -3.21
CA ILE A 371 -13.69 -5.24 -3.42
C ILE A 371 -13.45 -4.47 -4.72
N VAL A 372 -14.04 -4.94 -5.83
CA VAL A 372 -13.85 -4.34 -7.16
C VAL A 372 -14.42 -2.93 -7.22
N SER A 373 -15.61 -2.72 -6.67
CA SER A 373 -16.27 -1.41 -6.67
C SER A 373 -15.49 -0.38 -5.85
N SER A 374 -15.01 -0.74 -4.66
CA SER A 374 -14.18 0.14 -3.82
C SER A 374 -12.91 0.56 -4.56
N LEU A 375 -12.21 -0.38 -5.19
CA LEU A 375 -11.00 -0.08 -5.96
C LEU A 375 -11.30 0.75 -7.22
N SER A 376 -12.38 0.45 -7.93
CA SER A 376 -12.77 1.15 -9.16
C SER A 376 -13.20 2.60 -8.93
N GLN A 377 -13.58 2.95 -7.70
CA GLN A 377 -13.95 4.32 -7.34
C GLN A 377 -12.73 5.23 -7.07
N ILE A 378 -11.55 4.66 -6.78
CA ILE A 378 -10.33 5.42 -6.43
C ILE A 378 -10.02 6.54 -7.45
N PRO A 379 -10.02 6.31 -8.78
CA PRO A 379 -9.73 7.37 -9.74
C PRO A 379 -10.68 8.57 -9.64
N SER A 380 -11.95 8.35 -9.28
CA SER A 380 -12.92 9.44 -9.13
C SER A 380 -12.69 10.26 -7.86
N GLN A 381 -12.17 9.64 -6.80
CA GLN A 381 -11.86 10.27 -5.51
C GLN A 381 -10.65 11.21 -5.61
N LEU A 382 -9.79 11.05 -6.61
CA LEU A 382 -8.59 11.89 -6.82
C LEU A 382 -8.88 13.36 -7.15
N LYS A 383 -10.15 13.70 -7.40
CA LYS A 383 -10.59 15.10 -7.56
C LYS A 383 -10.53 15.88 -6.25
N ASP A 384 -10.57 15.19 -5.10
CA ASP A 384 -10.44 15.81 -3.79
C ASP A 384 -8.95 15.82 -3.36
N PRO A 385 -8.35 16.99 -3.10
CA PRO A 385 -6.98 17.12 -2.61
C PRO A 385 -6.70 16.32 -1.33
N VAL A 386 -7.69 16.16 -0.44
CA VAL A 386 -7.53 15.43 0.83
C VAL A 386 -7.39 13.93 0.57
N MET A 387 -8.07 13.41 -0.45
CA MET A 387 -8.02 11.99 -0.81
C MET A 387 -6.63 11.55 -1.27
N TRP A 388 -5.75 12.47 -1.68
CA TRP A 388 -4.34 12.16 -1.97
C TRP A 388 -3.57 11.68 -0.73
N LEU A 389 -3.95 12.12 0.47
CA LEU A 389 -3.37 11.63 1.74
C LEU A 389 -3.78 10.18 2.02
N LEU A 390 -5.02 9.82 1.68
CA LEU A 390 -5.49 8.44 1.82
C LEU A 390 -4.88 7.54 0.73
N LEU A 391 -4.69 8.08 -0.48
CA LEU A 391 -4.11 7.33 -1.59
C LEU A 391 -2.74 6.75 -1.23
N ILE A 392 -1.84 7.57 -0.68
CA ILE A 392 -0.50 7.09 -0.30
C ILE A 392 -0.52 6.00 0.78
N SER A 393 -1.67 5.79 1.44
CA SER A 393 -1.83 4.76 2.47
C SER A 393 -2.41 3.43 1.97
N ILE A 394 -2.87 3.36 0.71
CA ILE A 394 -3.58 2.19 0.17
C ILE A 394 -2.77 0.89 0.31
N PRO A 395 -1.46 0.84 -0.01
CA PRO A 395 -0.66 -0.39 0.14
C PRO A 395 -0.56 -0.93 1.57
N PHE A 396 -0.80 -0.11 2.59
CA PHE A 396 -0.87 -0.58 3.99
C PHE A 396 -2.17 -1.31 4.29
N GLN A 397 -3.26 -0.97 3.59
CA GLN A 397 -4.60 -1.53 3.78
C GLN A 397 -4.90 -2.66 2.80
N PHE A 398 -4.41 -2.55 1.56
CA PHE A 398 -4.62 -3.51 0.49
C PHE A 398 -3.26 -3.98 -0.05
N ARG A 399 -2.91 -5.23 0.21
CA ARG A 399 -1.60 -5.81 -0.17
C ARG A 399 -1.59 -6.45 -1.57
N GLY A 400 -2.63 -6.18 -2.36
CA GLY A 400 -2.86 -6.78 -3.67
C GLY A 400 -3.88 -7.91 -3.62
N PHE A 401 -3.89 -8.72 -4.67
CA PHE A 401 -4.92 -9.72 -4.92
C PHE A 401 -4.54 -11.15 -4.51
N MET A 402 -3.28 -11.36 -4.09
CA MET A 402 -2.86 -12.68 -3.57
C MET A 402 -3.61 -13.00 -2.28
N GLY A 403 -4.16 -14.19 -2.17
CA GLY A 403 -5.00 -14.62 -1.04
C GLY A 403 -6.48 -14.26 -1.19
N LEU A 404 -6.86 -13.53 -2.24
CA LEU A 404 -8.25 -13.19 -2.54
C LEU A 404 -8.83 -14.05 -3.67
N GLU A 405 -8.11 -15.04 -4.18
CA GLU A 405 -8.50 -15.84 -5.34
C GLU A 405 -9.84 -16.55 -5.11
N SER A 406 -10.08 -17.00 -3.88
CA SER A 406 -11.31 -17.67 -3.48
C SER A 406 -12.56 -16.78 -3.52
N PHE A 407 -12.39 -15.45 -3.62
CA PHE A 407 -13.49 -14.48 -3.71
C PHE A 407 -13.97 -14.23 -5.14
N PHE A 408 -13.28 -14.80 -6.14
CA PHE A 408 -13.59 -14.58 -7.55
C PHE A 408 -13.63 -15.91 -8.34
N ASP A 409 -14.32 -15.87 -9.47
CA ASP A 409 -14.37 -16.95 -10.47
C ASP A 409 -13.49 -16.59 -11.67
N ASN A 410 -12.18 -16.57 -11.40
CA ASN A 410 -11.15 -16.21 -12.36
C ASN A 410 -9.98 -17.19 -12.30
N GLU A 411 -9.27 -17.28 -13.41
CA GLU A 411 -8.02 -18.01 -13.49
C GLU A 411 -6.89 -17.31 -12.73
N ILE A 412 -5.96 -18.11 -12.18
CA ILE A 412 -4.89 -17.63 -11.30
C ILE A 412 -3.99 -16.56 -11.95
N TYR A 413 -3.79 -16.63 -13.26
CA TYR A 413 -2.92 -15.69 -13.98
C TYR A 413 -3.46 -14.25 -14.01
N ILE A 414 -4.78 -14.05 -13.85
CA ILE A 414 -5.37 -12.71 -13.75
C ILE A 414 -4.90 -12.04 -12.45
N PHE A 415 -4.87 -12.78 -11.35
CA PHE A 415 -4.38 -12.28 -10.06
C PHE A 415 -2.87 -12.00 -10.11
N TRP A 416 -2.09 -12.84 -10.78
CA TRP A 416 -0.67 -12.58 -11.00
C TRP A 416 -0.44 -11.28 -11.78
N ALA A 417 -1.19 -11.06 -12.87
CA ALA A 417 -1.12 -9.83 -13.64
C ALA A 417 -1.51 -8.60 -12.80
N LEU A 418 -2.63 -8.67 -12.08
CA LEU A 418 -3.09 -7.58 -11.20
C LEU A 418 -2.07 -7.27 -10.10
N ASN A 419 -1.48 -8.26 -9.45
CA ASN A 419 -0.45 -8.04 -8.43
C ASN A 419 0.83 -7.44 -9.01
N ALA A 420 1.29 -7.94 -10.16
CA ALA A 420 2.46 -7.38 -10.84
C ALA A 420 2.24 -5.91 -11.20
N LEU A 421 1.07 -5.56 -11.76
CA LEU A 421 0.70 -4.19 -12.10
C LEU A 421 0.57 -3.31 -10.85
N TYR A 422 -0.12 -3.79 -9.83
CA TYR A 422 -0.33 -3.08 -8.57
C TYR A 422 0.99 -2.69 -7.91
N TRP A 423 1.88 -3.67 -7.71
CA TRP A 423 3.17 -3.42 -7.06
C TRP A 423 4.15 -2.67 -7.95
N THR A 424 4.11 -2.86 -9.27
CA THR A 424 4.87 -2.01 -10.19
C THR A 424 4.43 -0.56 -10.07
N ALA A 425 3.12 -0.31 -10.03
CA ALA A 425 2.58 1.04 -9.92
C ALA A 425 2.99 1.73 -8.62
N TRP A 426 2.76 1.08 -7.47
CA TRP A 426 3.05 1.64 -6.16
C TRP A 426 4.53 1.83 -5.89
N ILE A 427 5.37 0.85 -6.21
CA ILE A 427 6.81 0.97 -5.99
C ILE A 427 7.39 2.09 -6.86
N ASN A 428 7.01 2.18 -8.15
CA ASN A 428 7.45 3.29 -9.01
C ASN A 428 6.96 4.64 -8.48
N PHE A 429 5.71 4.72 -8.02
CA PHE A 429 5.14 5.93 -7.44
C PHE A 429 5.90 6.38 -6.18
N TYR A 430 6.18 5.48 -5.24
CA TYR A 430 6.93 5.80 -4.03
C TYR A 430 8.40 6.14 -4.30
N VAL A 431 9.06 5.45 -5.24
CA VAL A 431 10.43 5.81 -5.65
C VAL A 431 10.46 7.21 -6.26
N ALA A 432 9.46 7.59 -7.05
CA ALA A 432 9.35 8.93 -7.62
C ALA A 432 9.10 10.00 -6.53
N LEU A 433 8.19 9.75 -5.60
CA LEU A 433 7.91 10.65 -4.47
C LEU A 433 9.13 10.83 -3.56
N PHE A 434 9.79 9.75 -3.17
CA PHE A 434 10.99 9.79 -2.35
C PHE A 434 12.09 10.60 -3.04
N ASN A 435 12.36 10.33 -4.32
CA ASN A 435 13.37 11.09 -5.08
C ASN A 435 12.95 12.53 -5.40
N SER A 436 11.68 12.92 -5.19
CA SER A 436 11.23 14.31 -5.34
C SER A 436 11.52 15.17 -4.10
N LEU A 437 11.86 14.57 -2.95
CA LEU A 437 12.18 15.31 -1.73
C LEU A 437 13.32 16.33 -1.98
N PRO A 438 13.26 17.54 -1.40
CA PRO A 438 14.28 18.58 -1.57
C PRO A 438 15.54 18.30 -0.73
N ALA A 439 16.05 17.07 -0.76
CA ALA A 439 17.18 16.61 0.03
C ALA A 439 18.24 15.96 -0.86
N SER A 440 19.50 16.35 -0.71
CA SER A 440 20.65 15.72 -1.37
C SER A 440 21.05 14.46 -0.60
N PRO A 441 21.33 13.31 -1.23
CA PRO A 441 21.74 13.14 -2.64
C PRO A 441 20.61 12.93 -3.67
N LEU A 442 19.34 13.01 -3.27
CA LEU A 442 18.18 12.72 -4.13
C LEU A 442 18.05 13.74 -5.27
N ASP A 443 17.38 13.34 -6.35
CA ASP A 443 17.17 14.15 -7.55
C ASP A 443 16.48 15.48 -7.25
N GLY A 444 15.43 15.45 -6.43
CA GLY A 444 14.69 16.63 -5.99
C GLY A 444 15.59 17.63 -5.29
N GLY A 445 16.54 17.18 -4.46
CA GLY A 445 17.56 18.04 -3.85
C GLY A 445 18.46 18.73 -4.87
N ARG A 446 18.87 18.01 -5.94
CA ARG A 446 19.69 18.58 -7.02
C ARG A 446 18.91 19.59 -7.86
N VAL A 447 17.65 19.28 -8.20
CA VAL A 447 16.74 20.19 -8.90
C VAL A 447 16.48 21.44 -8.06
N PHE A 448 16.22 21.26 -6.76
CA PHE A 448 16.00 22.34 -5.81
C PHE A 448 17.21 23.27 -5.73
N GLN A 449 18.41 22.71 -5.57
CA GLN A 449 19.66 23.47 -5.54
C GLN A 449 19.88 24.27 -6.85
N GLU A 450 19.75 23.63 -8.02
CA GLU A 450 19.94 24.32 -9.30
C GLU A 450 18.93 25.45 -9.51
N THR A 451 17.70 25.25 -9.05
CA THR A 451 16.62 26.25 -9.13
C THR A 451 16.90 27.42 -8.19
N LEU A 452 17.29 27.15 -6.95
CA LEU A 452 17.65 28.18 -5.99
C LEU A 452 18.88 28.97 -6.42
N SER A 453 19.88 28.31 -6.98
CA SER A 453 21.04 28.96 -7.59
C SER A 453 20.66 29.83 -8.79
N ALA A 454 19.65 29.42 -9.58
CA ALA A 454 19.13 30.24 -10.68
C ALA A 454 18.42 31.51 -10.16
N ILE A 455 17.63 31.41 -9.09
CA ILE A 455 16.97 32.55 -8.42
C ILE A 455 18.02 33.52 -7.86
N LEU A 456 19.05 32.98 -7.20
CA LEU A 456 20.11 33.76 -6.55
C LEU A 456 21.25 34.15 -7.49
N ARG A 457 21.09 33.97 -8.80
CA ARG A 457 22.15 34.22 -9.81
C ARG A 457 22.72 35.63 -9.73
N LYS A 458 21.92 36.64 -9.35
CA LYS A 458 22.36 38.03 -9.19
C LYS A 458 23.46 38.20 -8.12
N LEU A 459 23.57 37.26 -7.18
CA LEU A 459 24.57 37.26 -6.11
C LEU A 459 25.90 36.58 -6.51
N GLY A 460 26.03 36.12 -7.76
CA GLY A 460 27.23 35.43 -8.25
C GLY A 460 27.59 34.21 -7.40
N ASP A 461 28.87 34.05 -7.08
CA ASP A 461 29.38 32.92 -6.28
C ASP A 461 28.78 32.86 -4.86
N ARG A 462 28.35 34.00 -4.30
CA ARG A 462 27.64 34.00 -3.00
C ARG A 462 26.28 33.30 -3.13
N GLY A 463 25.57 33.51 -4.24
CA GLY A 463 24.29 32.85 -4.51
C GLY A 463 24.42 31.34 -4.60
N GLU A 464 25.47 30.84 -5.26
CA GLU A 464 25.77 29.40 -5.33
C GLU A 464 26.07 28.80 -3.95
N LYS A 465 26.86 29.49 -3.12
CA LYS A 465 27.16 29.05 -1.75
C LYS A 465 25.90 29.00 -0.89
N ILE A 466 25.06 30.04 -0.96
CA ILE A 466 23.79 30.11 -0.22
C ILE A 466 22.86 28.98 -0.65
N SER A 467 22.72 28.76 -1.96
CA SER A 467 21.89 27.67 -2.50
C SER A 467 22.32 26.29 -1.99
N SER A 468 23.63 26.02 -2.01
CA SER A 468 24.20 24.78 -1.48
C SER A 468 23.94 24.63 0.03
N GLN A 469 24.08 25.70 0.81
CA GLN A 469 23.83 25.70 2.25
C GLN A 469 22.36 25.44 2.58
N ILE A 470 21.43 26.12 1.89
CA ILE A 470 19.99 25.92 2.07
C ILE A 470 19.61 24.47 1.71
N THR A 471 20.13 23.94 0.61
CA THR A 471 19.87 22.54 0.22
C THR A 471 20.38 21.55 1.27
N LYS A 472 21.58 21.79 1.84
CA LYS A 472 22.11 20.96 2.94
C LYS A 472 21.25 21.04 4.19
N ALA A 473 20.82 22.24 4.59
CA ALA A 473 19.93 22.43 5.73
C ALA A 473 18.59 21.70 5.53
N MET A 474 18.00 21.81 4.32
CA MET A 474 16.79 21.08 3.96
C MET A 474 16.99 19.56 3.99
N SER A 475 18.15 19.08 3.54
CA SER A 475 18.49 17.64 3.60
C SER A 475 18.56 17.15 5.04
N ILE A 476 19.23 17.90 5.92
CA ILE A 476 19.32 17.58 7.36
C ILE A 476 17.93 17.55 7.97
N PHE A 477 17.10 18.56 7.67
CA PHE A 477 15.71 18.61 8.15
C PHE A 477 14.94 17.35 7.72
N VAL A 478 14.86 17.07 6.41
CA VAL A 478 14.10 15.92 5.88
C VAL A 478 14.57 14.59 6.48
N PHE A 479 15.89 14.34 6.53
CA PHE A 479 16.39 13.08 7.08
C PHE A 479 16.22 12.99 8.60
N ALA A 480 16.33 14.11 9.33
CA ALA A 480 16.05 14.15 10.76
C ALA A 480 14.56 13.88 11.05
N SER A 481 13.65 14.43 10.25
CA SER A 481 12.21 14.16 10.34
C SER A 481 11.90 12.68 10.09
N ILE A 482 12.45 12.07 9.03
CA ILE A 482 12.29 10.64 8.76
C ILE A 482 12.84 9.79 9.92
N ALA A 483 14.02 10.15 10.46
CA ALA A 483 14.58 9.47 11.62
C ALA A 483 13.69 9.64 12.86
N MET A 484 13.13 10.82 13.10
CA MET A 484 12.19 11.08 14.19
C MET A 484 10.95 10.19 14.08
N MET A 485 10.37 10.05 12.89
CA MET A 485 9.20 9.20 12.65
C MET A 485 9.44 7.73 12.99
N ILE A 486 10.68 7.26 12.81
CA ILE A 486 11.08 5.88 13.15
C ILE A 486 11.40 5.78 14.63
N LEU A 487 12.10 6.75 15.22
CA LEU A 487 12.61 6.63 16.59
C LEU A 487 11.51 6.92 17.63
N VAL A 488 10.76 8.02 17.50
CA VAL A 488 9.85 8.49 18.55
C VAL A 488 8.82 7.46 19.00
N PRO A 489 8.09 6.77 18.10
CA PRO A 489 7.12 5.74 18.52
C PRO A 489 7.80 4.57 19.25
N ASN A 490 9.03 4.22 18.85
CA ASN A 490 9.74 3.06 19.36
C ASN A 490 10.59 3.35 20.61
N LEU A 491 10.81 4.62 20.97
CA LEU A 491 11.51 5.02 22.19
C LEU A 491 10.71 4.72 23.47
N ALA A 492 9.36 4.65 23.39
CA ALA A 492 8.50 4.36 24.53
C ALA A 492 8.69 2.93 25.09
N ASN A 493 9.17 1.98 24.27
CA ASN A 493 9.47 0.60 24.68
C ASN A 493 10.82 0.44 25.40
N LEU A 494 11.61 1.52 25.57
CA LEU A 494 12.89 1.50 26.28
C LEU A 494 12.75 1.87 27.77
N ARG A 495 11.54 2.05 28.29
CA ARG A 495 11.28 2.36 29.70
C ARG A 495 10.66 1.19 30.46
#